data_AF-A0A921NRI7-F1
#
_entry.id   AF-A0A921NRI7-F1
#
_cell.length_a   1.000
_cell.length_b   1.000
_cell.length_c   1.000
_cell.angle_alpha   90.00
_cell.angle_beta   90.00
_cell.angle_gamma   90.00
#
_symmetry.space_group_name_H-M   'P 1'
#
loop_
_entity.id
_entity.type
_entity.pdbx_description
1 polymer ?
#
loop_
_entity_poly.entity_id
_entity_poly.type
_entity_poly.pdbx_seq_one_letter_code
_entity_poly.pdbx_strand_id
1 'polypeptide(L)'
;MSQTSLVLFIDLKPDAKVDLRSAARAAIAWADTIERVGEYVDPFASPQVDLVSSEPGSQRIKALIRSISSDPKSDVRTAVIVAALFIAKVSVAWGWEQLLEFIKGPDAPESVQQLSEEEMVELAKQVAQAIRNEVGVKPARRVFQELNNDERVVGVGVTGRDGARPVHIVTKPDFPTQFTEEDGTESEQRVKVEEVELILLRAVLTTETTKRWGFRGPFGNFGASIKDQAFLDRLASGALNVPMREGIILKVLLETTEERKDDVWKPKEHVVQRVLHVSPPPYQPSVLPGP
;
A
#
# COMPACT_ATOMS: atom_id res chain seq x y z
N MET A 1 14.86 -1.73 13.19
CA MET A 1 14.19 -1.64 11.89
C MET A 1 13.71 -3.03 11.55
N SER A 2 12.41 -3.25 11.52
CA SER A 2 11.84 -4.50 11.00
C SER A 2 11.94 -4.48 9.48
N GLN A 3 12.24 -5.61 8.88
CA GLN A 3 12.27 -5.77 7.44
C GLN A 3 11.43 -6.99 7.10
N THR A 4 10.42 -6.82 6.25
CA THR A 4 9.62 -7.92 5.74
C THR A 4 9.94 -8.10 4.26
N SER A 5 10.49 -9.23 3.88
CA SER A 5 10.75 -9.55 2.47
C SER A 5 9.51 -10.11 1.81
N LEU A 6 9.24 -9.68 0.57
CA LEU A 6 8.24 -10.28 -0.28
C LEU A 6 8.84 -10.54 -1.67
N VAL A 7 8.88 -11.80 -2.09
CA VAL A 7 9.55 -12.20 -3.32
C VAL A 7 8.51 -12.53 -4.38
N LEU A 8 8.59 -11.85 -5.53
CA LEU A 8 7.91 -12.27 -6.75
C LEU A 8 8.76 -13.34 -7.43
N PHE A 9 8.27 -14.57 -7.43
CA PHE A 9 8.91 -15.72 -8.04
C PHE A 9 8.39 -15.90 -9.48
N ILE A 10 9.27 -15.90 -10.48
CA ILE A 10 8.91 -16.18 -11.87
C ILE A 10 9.41 -17.59 -12.21
N ASP A 11 8.47 -18.50 -12.46
CA ASP A 11 8.76 -19.85 -12.89
C ASP A 11 9.02 -19.86 -14.40
N LEU A 12 10.10 -20.51 -14.82
CA LEU A 12 10.58 -20.52 -16.20
C LEU A 12 10.69 -21.94 -16.74
N LYS A 13 10.61 -22.07 -18.07
CA LYS A 13 11.04 -23.31 -18.74
C LYS A 13 12.49 -23.65 -18.36
N PRO A 14 12.87 -24.94 -18.32
CA PRO A 14 14.25 -25.34 -18.04
C PRO A 14 15.25 -24.60 -18.92
N ASP A 15 16.35 -24.13 -18.31
CA ASP A 15 17.44 -23.38 -18.94
C ASP A 15 17.06 -22.06 -19.62
N ALA A 16 15.81 -21.59 -19.43
CA ALA A 16 15.36 -20.33 -19.98
C ALA A 16 15.75 -19.14 -19.09
N LYS A 17 15.83 -17.96 -19.72
CA LYS A 17 15.99 -16.66 -19.04
C LYS A 17 14.80 -15.79 -19.42
N VAL A 18 14.11 -15.17 -18.45
CA VAL A 18 13.01 -14.25 -18.76
C VAL A 18 13.51 -13.06 -19.58
N ASP A 19 12.64 -12.54 -20.43
CA ASP A 19 12.85 -11.31 -21.15
C ASP A 19 13.11 -10.17 -20.17
N LEU A 20 14.18 -9.41 -20.41
CA LEU A 20 14.48 -8.26 -19.55
C LEU A 20 13.34 -7.23 -19.58
N ARG A 21 12.66 -7.03 -20.72
CA ARG A 21 11.58 -6.04 -20.81
C ARG A 21 10.33 -6.54 -20.08
N SER A 22 9.97 -7.81 -20.23
CA SER A 22 8.86 -8.39 -19.47
C SER A 22 9.14 -8.38 -17.97
N ALA A 23 10.33 -8.80 -17.56
CA ALA A 23 10.75 -8.80 -16.16
C ALA A 23 10.74 -7.38 -15.56
N ALA A 24 11.27 -6.39 -16.26
CA ALA A 24 11.30 -5.00 -15.79
C ALA A 24 9.90 -4.41 -15.64
N ARG A 25 9.01 -4.60 -16.64
CA ARG A 25 7.62 -4.09 -16.55
C ARG A 25 6.82 -4.80 -15.47
N ALA A 26 7.02 -6.11 -15.32
CA ALA A 26 6.43 -6.89 -14.23
C ALA A 26 6.92 -6.41 -12.87
N ALA A 27 8.22 -6.10 -12.72
CA ALA A 27 8.78 -5.53 -11.50
C ALA A 27 8.18 -4.16 -11.15
N ILE A 28 8.00 -3.29 -12.15
CA ILE A 28 7.36 -1.97 -11.95
C ILE A 28 5.91 -2.16 -11.50
N ALA A 29 5.14 -2.98 -12.21
CA ALA A 29 3.75 -3.28 -11.85
C ALA A 29 3.65 -3.90 -10.44
N TRP A 30 4.62 -4.73 -10.06
CA TRP A 30 4.70 -5.32 -8.74
C TRP A 30 4.99 -4.28 -7.65
N ALA A 31 5.92 -3.35 -7.91
CA ALA A 31 6.20 -2.24 -7.02
C ALA A 31 4.95 -1.36 -6.83
N ASP A 32 4.25 -1.02 -7.92
CA ASP A 32 2.99 -0.26 -7.86
C ASP A 32 1.92 -0.98 -7.01
N THR A 33 1.86 -2.32 -7.05
CA THR A 33 0.96 -3.09 -6.18
C THR A 33 1.33 -2.93 -4.71
N ILE A 34 2.61 -3.10 -4.38
CA ILE A 34 3.11 -2.97 -3.02
C ILE A 34 2.86 -1.56 -2.48
N GLU A 35 3.16 -0.52 -3.27
CA GLU A 35 2.98 0.87 -2.88
C GLU A 35 1.51 1.18 -2.59
N ARG A 36 0.59 0.82 -3.50
CA ARG A 36 -0.85 1.07 -3.30
C ARG A 36 -1.43 0.35 -2.09
N VAL A 37 -1.00 -0.89 -1.85
CA VAL A 37 -1.45 -1.64 -0.67
C VAL A 37 -0.84 -1.05 0.59
N GLY A 38 0.44 -0.66 0.55
CA GLY A 38 1.13 0.01 1.64
C GLY A 38 0.40 1.28 2.05
N GLU A 39 0.10 2.16 1.09
CA GLU A 39 -0.66 3.41 1.32
C GLU A 39 -2.08 3.16 1.87
N TYR A 40 -2.71 2.03 1.51
CA TYR A 40 -4.00 1.67 2.05
C TYR A 40 -3.92 1.20 3.52
N VAL A 41 -2.89 0.41 3.86
CA VAL A 41 -2.68 -0.15 5.21
C VAL A 41 -2.17 0.91 6.17
N ASP A 42 -1.16 1.65 5.74
CA ASP A 42 -0.57 2.79 6.43
C ASP A 42 -0.34 3.89 5.39
N PRO A 43 -1.22 4.91 5.31
CA PRO A 43 -1.07 6.05 4.40
C PRO A 43 0.25 6.82 4.54
N PHE A 44 1.04 6.49 5.56
CA PHE A 44 2.33 7.08 5.87
C PHE A 44 3.50 6.12 5.69
N ALA A 45 3.25 4.86 5.33
CA ALA A 45 4.29 3.97 4.87
C ALA A 45 4.76 4.42 3.48
N SER A 46 6.07 4.45 3.29
CA SER A 46 6.68 4.57 1.97
C SER A 46 7.43 3.28 1.72
N PRO A 47 6.73 2.20 1.30
CA PRO A 47 7.38 0.93 1.08
C PRO A 47 8.42 1.10 -0.02
N GLN A 48 9.69 0.91 0.31
CA GLN A 48 10.72 0.79 -0.72
C GLN A 48 10.61 -0.59 -1.35
N VAL A 49 10.90 -0.70 -2.64
CA VAL A 49 10.95 -1.97 -3.37
C VAL A 49 12.30 -2.04 -4.07
N ASP A 50 13.23 -2.76 -3.44
CA ASP A 50 14.53 -3.03 -4.05
C ASP A 50 14.46 -4.27 -4.93
N LEU A 51 15.16 -4.28 -6.07
CA LEU A 51 15.41 -5.46 -6.88
C LEU A 51 16.68 -6.17 -6.39
N VAL A 52 16.56 -7.42 -5.90
CA VAL A 52 17.75 -8.25 -5.56
C VAL A 52 17.99 -9.29 -6.65
N SER A 53 19.25 -9.48 -7.04
CA SER A 53 19.67 -10.23 -8.24
C SER A 53 19.18 -11.69 -8.29
N SER A 54 19.03 -12.19 -9.53
CA SER A 54 18.63 -13.57 -9.85
C SER A 54 19.80 -14.56 -9.95
N GLU A 55 19.58 -15.81 -9.49
CA GLU A 55 20.44 -16.95 -9.80
C GLU A 55 20.09 -17.57 -11.17
N PRO A 56 21.02 -18.24 -11.88
CA PRO A 56 20.72 -18.97 -13.11
C PRO A 56 19.69 -20.11 -12.86
N GLY A 57 18.68 -20.23 -13.72
CA GLY A 57 17.67 -21.32 -13.67
C GLY A 57 16.35 -20.95 -12.96
N SER A 58 16.32 -19.90 -12.14
CA SER A 58 15.10 -19.28 -11.64
C SER A 58 15.30 -17.78 -11.49
N GLN A 59 14.60 -16.96 -12.30
CA GLN A 59 14.67 -15.52 -12.10
C GLN A 59 13.70 -15.13 -10.99
N ARG A 60 14.28 -14.78 -9.84
CA ARG A 60 13.54 -14.27 -8.69
C ARG A 60 13.61 -12.75 -8.71
N ILE A 61 12.46 -12.10 -8.64
CA ILE A 61 12.35 -10.65 -8.40
C ILE A 61 12.05 -10.51 -6.92
N LYS A 62 13.10 -10.42 -6.11
CA LYS A 62 12.93 -10.15 -4.68
C LYS A 62 12.61 -8.67 -4.53
N ALA A 63 11.45 -8.36 -3.92
CA ALA A 63 11.08 -7.03 -3.46
C ALA A 63 11.32 -6.95 -1.95
N LEU A 64 12.23 -6.08 -1.53
CA LEU A 64 12.40 -5.82 -0.10
C LEU A 64 11.42 -4.73 0.30
N ILE A 65 10.29 -5.08 0.92
CA ILE A 65 9.37 -4.08 1.48
C ILE A 65 10.05 -3.51 2.73
N ARG A 66 10.59 -2.31 2.59
CA ARG A 66 11.07 -1.54 3.75
C ARG A 66 10.06 -0.46 4.04
N SER A 67 9.41 -0.53 5.20
CA SER A 67 8.65 0.62 5.67
C SER A 67 9.55 1.54 6.49
N ILE A 68 9.35 2.83 6.29
CA ILE A 68 9.90 3.88 7.15
C ILE A 68 9.01 4.05 8.40
N SER A 69 7.90 3.30 8.50
CA SER A 69 6.96 3.35 9.62
C SER A 69 7.54 2.72 10.90
N SER A 70 7.16 3.29 12.03
CA SER A 70 7.52 2.79 13.37
C SER A 70 6.68 1.59 13.83
N ASP A 71 5.71 1.12 13.02
CA ASP A 71 4.91 -0.07 13.31
C ASP A 71 5.35 -1.25 12.43
N PRO A 72 6.18 -2.18 12.95
CA PRO A 72 6.54 -3.42 12.27
C PRO A 72 5.35 -4.23 11.74
N LYS A 73 4.17 -4.11 12.36
CA LYS A 73 2.98 -4.86 11.96
C LYS A 73 2.36 -4.31 10.68
N SER A 74 2.66 -3.08 10.28
CA SER A 74 2.16 -2.48 9.04
C SER A 74 2.80 -3.14 7.80
N ASP A 75 4.10 -3.46 7.88
CA ASP A 75 4.87 -4.12 6.82
C ASP A 75 4.37 -5.54 6.59
N VAL A 76 4.13 -6.25 7.68
CA VAL A 76 3.58 -7.60 7.69
C VAL A 76 2.19 -7.61 7.04
N ARG A 77 1.33 -6.68 7.45
CA ARG A 77 -0.01 -6.50 6.87
C ARG A 77 0.06 -6.23 5.37
N THR A 78 0.93 -5.32 4.95
CA THR A 78 1.14 -4.98 3.54
C THR A 78 1.59 -6.21 2.75
N ALA A 79 2.62 -6.92 3.22
CA ALA A 79 3.14 -8.11 2.56
C ALA A 79 2.07 -9.21 2.39
N VAL A 80 1.28 -9.45 3.43
CA VAL A 80 0.19 -10.44 3.39
C VAL A 80 -0.92 -10.03 2.44
N ILE A 81 -1.36 -8.76 2.48
CA ILE A 81 -2.42 -8.27 1.60
C ILE A 81 -1.98 -8.33 0.14
N VAL A 82 -0.75 -7.90 -0.17
CA VAL A 82 -0.19 -7.99 -1.53
C VAL A 82 -0.16 -9.43 -2.02
N ALA A 83 0.35 -10.36 -1.20
CA ALA A 83 0.43 -11.76 -1.58
C ALA A 83 -0.95 -12.41 -1.76
N ALA A 84 -1.90 -12.12 -0.87
CA ALA A 84 -3.27 -12.59 -0.97
C ALA A 84 -3.99 -12.01 -2.20
N LEU A 85 -3.82 -10.72 -2.52
CA LEU A 85 -4.36 -10.10 -3.73
C LEU A 85 -3.84 -10.77 -4.99
N PHE A 86 -2.53 -11.07 -5.01
CA PHE A 86 -1.87 -11.69 -6.14
C PHE A 86 -2.44 -13.09 -6.45
N ILE A 87 -2.81 -13.85 -5.41
CA ILE A 87 -3.31 -15.23 -5.58
C ILE A 87 -4.84 -15.29 -5.72
N ALA A 88 -5.57 -14.50 -4.92
CA ALA A 88 -7.04 -14.55 -4.83
C ALA A 88 -7.77 -14.08 -6.09
N LYS A 89 -7.14 -13.24 -6.92
CA LYS A 89 -7.75 -12.74 -8.18
C LYS A 89 -7.42 -13.61 -9.39
N VAL A 90 -6.56 -14.63 -9.26
CA VAL A 90 -6.28 -15.59 -10.34
C VAL A 90 -6.91 -16.95 -10.07
N SER A 91 -7.01 -17.35 -8.80
CA SER A 91 -7.72 -18.56 -8.39
C SER A 91 -9.21 -18.24 -8.19
N VAL A 92 -10.13 -18.98 -8.82
CA VAL A 92 -11.58 -18.84 -8.61
C VAL A 92 -11.90 -18.88 -7.10
N ALA A 93 -12.64 -17.87 -6.63
CA ALA A 93 -13.26 -17.74 -5.30
C ALA A 93 -12.48 -18.37 -4.14
N TRP A 94 -11.37 -17.74 -3.73
CA TRP A 94 -10.78 -18.04 -2.42
C TRP A 94 -11.81 -17.78 -1.32
N GLY A 95 -12.18 -18.86 -0.61
CA GLY A 95 -12.95 -18.77 0.61
C GLY A 95 -12.08 -18.30 1.78
N TRP A 96 -12.74 -18.06 2.92
CA TRP A 96 -12.08 -17.65 4.16
C TRP A 96 -11.01 -18.65 4.63
N GLU A 97 -11.27 -19.95 4.44
CA GLU A 97 -10.36 -21.04 4.85
C GLU A 97 -9.05 -21.02 4.05
N GLN A 98 -9.11 -20.86 2.72
CA GLN A 98 -7.92 -20.81 1.86
C GLN A 98 -7.06 -19.59 2.16
N LEU A 99 -7.69 -18.44 2.46
CA LEU A 99 -6.97 -17.26 2.88
C LEU A 99 -6.23 -17.48 4.21
N LEU A 100 -6.89 -18.10 5.20
CA LEU A 100 -6.25 -18.41 6.48
C LEU A 100 -5.13 -19.43 6.32
N GLU A 101 -5.32 -20.47 5.50
CA GLU A 101 -4.28 -21.44 5.18
C GLU A 101 -3.08 -20.78 4.51
N PHE A 102 -3.30 -19.81 3.61
CA PHE A 102 -2.22 -19.06 2.99
C PHE A 102 -1.45 -18.20 4.00
N ILE A 103 -2.18 -17.48 4.86
CA ILE A 103 -1.58 -16.62 5.91
C ILE A 103 -0.82 -17.45 6.95
N LYS A 104 -1.29 -18.67 7.26
CA LYS A 104 -0.62 -19.62 8.17
C LYS A 104 0.37 -20.54 7.46
N GLY A 105 0.42 -20.44 6.14
CA GLY A 105 1.09 -21.38 5.27
C GLY A 105 2.61 -21.22 5.33
N PRO A 106 3.33 -22.20 4.75
CA PRO A 106 4.79 -22.16 4.74
C PRO A 106 5.33 -20.94 3.96
N ASP A 107 4.57 -20.33 3.07
CA ASP A 107 4.99 -19.13 2.31
C ASP A 107 4.77 -17.81 3.04
N ALA A 108 4.09 -17.83 4.19
CA ALA A 108 3.88 -16.63 4.98
C ALA A 108 5.22 -16.09 5.52
N PRO A 109 5.41 -14.75 5.55
CA PRO A 109 6.56 -14.15 6.23
C PRO A 109 6.67 -14.64 7.68
N GLU A 110 7.89 -14.85 8.20
CA GLU A 110 8.11 -15.36 9.56
C GLU A 110 7.41 -14.51 10.63
N SER A 111 7.33 -13.20 10.41
CA SER A 111 6.64 -12.25 11.27
C SER A 111 5.12 -12.47 11.35
N VAL A 112 4.50 -13.10 10.33
CA VAL A 112 3.09 -13.49 10.36
C VAL A 112 2.86 -14.68 11.27
N GLN A 113 3.81 -15.61 11.32
CA GLN A 113 3.71 -16.82 12.15
C GLN A 113 3.76 -16.51 13.65
N GLN A 114 4.20 -15.30 14.01
CA GLN A 114 4.26 -14.81 15.39
C GLN A 114 2.99 -14.07 15.83
N LEU A 115 2.02 -13.88 14.95
CA LEU A 115 0.78 -13.17 15.26
C LEU A 115 -0.14 -14.02 16.14
N SER A 116 -0.86 -13.37 17.06
CA SER A 116 -1.93 -14.02 17.81
C SER A 116 -3.12 -14.37 16.91
N GLU A 117 -4.02 -15.24 17.37
CA GLU A 117 -5.25 -15.56 16.63
C GLU A 117 -6.12 -14.34 16.38
N GLU A 118 -6.22 -13.44 17.35
CA GLU A 118 -6.97 -12.19 17.24
C GLU A 118 -6.37 -11.27 16.18
N GLU A 119 -5.04 -11.16 16.14
CA GLU A 119 -4.32 -10.38 15.14
C GLU A 119 -4.47 -10.97 13.74
N MET A 120 -4.46 -12.30 13.62
CA MET A 120 -4.71 -12.97 12.34
C MET A 120 -6.12 -12.72 11.81
N VAL A 121 -7.14 -12.73 12.68
CA VAL A 121 -8.52 -12.44 12.29
C VAL A 121 -8.64 -11.00 11.80
N GLU A 122 -8.01 -10.05 12.48
CA GLU A 122 -8.02 -8.65 12.07
C GLU A 122 -7.29 -8.43 10.75
N LEU A 123 -6.12 -9.06 10.57
CA LEU A 123 -5.38 -9.07 9.32
C LEU A 123 -6.23 -9.62 8.17
N ALA A 124 -6.89 -10.76 8.37
CA ALA A 124 -7.71 -11.38 7.34
C ALA A 124 -8.95 -10.54 6.97
N LYS A 125 -9.54 -9.80 7.92
CA LYS A 125 -10.58 -8.79 7.63
C LYS A 125 -10.04 -7.67 6.75
N GLN A 126 -8.84 -7.15 7.04
CA GLN A 126 -8.19 -6.10 6.26
C GLN A 126 -7.89 -6.58 4.83
N VAL A 127 -7.41 -7.82 4.67
CA VAL A 127 -7.24 -8.46 3.36
C VAL A 127 -8.56 -8.53 2.60
N ALA A 128 -9.62 -9.04 3.23
CA ALA A 128 -10.93 -9.13 2.60
C ALA A 128 -11.49 -7.76 2.20
N GLN A 129 -11.21 -6.71 2.98
CA GLN A 129 -11.60 -5.34 2.65
C GLN A 129 -10.77 -4.78 1.48
N ALA A 130 -9.45 -4.99 1.48
CA ALA A 130 -8.58 -4.56 0.39
C ALA A 130 -8.95 -5.22 -0.95
N ILE A 131 -9.26 -6.53 -0.93
CA ILE A 131 -9.75 -7.27 -2.11
C ILE A 131 -11.09 -6.70 -2.59
N ARG A 132 -12.05 -6.46 -1.69
CA ARG A 132 -13.36 -5.88 -2.04
C ARG A 132 -13.24 -4.47 -2.61
N ASN A 133 -12.33 -3.66 -2.09
CA ASN A 133 -12.06 -2.31 -2.56
C ASN A 133 -11.14 -2.27 -3.79
N GLU A 134 -10.70 -3.43 -4.27
CA GLU A 134 -9.79 -3.59 -5.40
C GLU A 134 -8.47 -2.81 -5.28
N VAL A 135 -7.98 -2.68 -4.04
CA VAL A 135 -6.70 -2.01 -3.74
C VAL A 135 -5.57 -2.80 -4.41
N GLY A 136 -4.75 -2.13 -5.23
CA GLY A 136 -3.62 -2.78 -5.89
C GLY A 136 -3.97 -3.84 -6.94
N VAL A 137 -5.25 -4.09 -7.23
CA VAL A 137 -5.67 -5.15 -8.18
C VAL A 137 -5.23 -4.85 -9.61
N LYS A 138 -5.40 -3.61 -10.08
CA LYS A 138 -4.98 -3.20 -11.44
C LYS A 138 -3.48 -3.44 -11.68
N PRO A 139 -2.55 -2.93 -10.84
CA PRO A 139 -1.13 -3.22 -11.02
C PRO A 139 -0.78 -4.71 -10.82
N ALA A 140 -1.47 -5.42 -9.91
CA ALA A 140 -1.21 -6.86 -9.72
C ALA A 140 -1.55 -7.67 -10.99
N ARG A 141 -2.67 -7.35 -11.64
CA ARG A 141 -3.05 -7.94 -12.94
C ARG A 141 -2.04 -7.62 -14.04
N ARG A 142 -1.49 -6.40 -14.03
CA ARG A 142 -0.47 -5.99 -15.00
C ARG A 142 0.81 -6.83 -14.87
N VAL A 143 1.18 -7.29 -13.68
CA VAL A 143 2.29 -8.24 -13.50
C VAL A 143 2.08 -9.49 -14.37
N PHE A 144 0.91 -10.11 -14.29
CA PHE A 144 0.59 -11.30 -15.09
C PHE A 144 0.58 -10.99 -16.59
N GLN A 145 0.04 -9.83 -16.98
CA GLN A 145 0.00 -9.41 -18.39
C GLN A 145 1.41 -9.28 -18.99
N GLU A 146 2.31 -8.59 -18.29
CA GLU A 146 3.66 -8.33 -18.79
C GLU A 146 4.48 -9.64 -18.89
N LEU A 147 4.22 -10.59 -17.98
CA LEU A 147 4.82 -11.92 -17.99
C LEU A 147 4.16 -12.88 -18.98
N ASN A 148 2.87 -12.70 -19.29
CA ASN A 148 2.17 -13.50 -20.29
C ASN A 148 2.77 -13.33 -21.69
N ASN A 149 3.29 -12.13 -21.97
CA ASN A 149 3.97 -11.81 -23.22
C ASN A 149 5.29 -12.58 -23.42
N ASP A 150 5.83 -13.21 -22.37
CA ASP A 150 7.04 -14.02 -22.48
C ASP A 150 6.70 -15.52 -22.52
N GLU A 151 6.97 -16.19 -23.65
CA GLU A 151 6.75 -17.63 -23.84
C GLU A 151 7.61 -18.52 -22.93
N ARG A 152 8.66 -17.97 -22.31
CA ARG A 152 9.54 -18.70 -21.40
C ARG A 152 8.97 -18.82 -20.00
N VAL A 153 8.01 -17.97 -19.63
CA VAL A 153 7.32 -18.01 -18.33
C VAL A 153 6.32 -19.16 -18.31
N VAL A 154 6.35 -19.96 -17.24
CA VAL A 154 5.40 -21.06 -17.00
C VAL A 154 4.49 -20.79 -15.82
N GLY A 155 4.88 -19.91 -14.90
CA GLY A 155 4.06 -19.52 -13.77
C GLY A 155 4.68 -18.40 -12.94
N VAL A 156 3.91 -17.88 -11.98
CA VAL A 156 4.33 -16.82 -11.06
C VAL A 156 3.79 -17.12 -9.67
N GLY A 157 4.59 -16.87 -8.65
CA GLY A 157 4.19 -17.02 -7.25
C GLY A 157 4.73 -15.91 -6.38
N VAL A 158 4.24 -15.82 -5.16
CA VAL A 158 4.72 -14.87 -4.15
C VAL A 158 5.08 -15.63 -2.89
N THR A 159 6.22 -15.29 -2.29
CA THR A 159 6.65 -15.90 -1.02
C THR A 159 7.32 -14.89 -0.11
N GLY A 160 7.13 -15.03 1.20
CA GLY A 160 7.85 -14.25 2.21
C GLY A 160 9.28 -14.74 2.47
N ARG A 161 9.63 -15.95 2.01
CA ARG A 161 10.92 -16.61 2.29
C ARG A 161 11.91 -16.43 1.16
N ASP A 162 13.16 -16.12 1.52
CA ASP A 162 14.23 -16.00 0.54
C ASP A 162 14.65 -17.38 0.00
N GLY A 163 14.92 -17.46 -1.30
CA GLY A 163 15.39 -18.69 -1.96
C GLY A 163 14.37 -19.84 -2.10
N ALA A 164 13.26 -19.82 -1.37
CA ALA A 164 12.24 -20.87 -1.44
C ALA A 164 11.35 -20.73 -2.69
N ARG A 165 11.03 -21.85 -3.33
CA ARG A 165 9.96 -21.90 -4.34
C ARG A 165 8.61 -21.79 -3.62
N PRO A 166 7.72 -20.86 -4.01
CA PRO A 166 6.39 -20.78 -3.41
C PRO A 166 5.61 -22.09 -3.59
N VAL A 167 4.81 -22.46 -2.59
CA VAL A 167 3.83 -23.56 -2.67
C VAL A 167 2.74 -23.21 -3.66
N HIS A 168 2.31 -21.95 -3.68
CA HIS A 168 1.30 -21.46 -4.61
C HIS A 168 1.95 -20.76 -5.80
N ILE A 169 1.96 -21.45 -6.94
CA ILE A 169 2.36 -20.90 -8.23
C ILE A 169 1.13 -20.86 -9.13
N VAL A 170 0.79 -19.67 -9.59
CA VAL A 170 -0.20 -19.44 -10.62
C VAL A 170 0.42 -19.83 -11.95
N THR A 171 -0.15 -20.79 -12.67
CA THR A 171 0.40 -21.22 -13.95
C THR A 171 -0.01 -20.26 -15.06
N LYS A 172 0.80 -20.16 -16.12
CA LYS A 172 0.53 -19.26 -17.25
C LYS A 172 -0.85 -19.43 -17.89
N PRO A 173 -1.39 -20.65 -18.08
CA PRO A 173 -2.77 -20.86 -18.55
C PRO A 173 -3.84 -20.23 -17.66
N ASP A 174 -3.56 -20.09 -16.36
CA ASP A 174 -4.48 -19.49 -15.40
C ASP A 174 -4.35 -17.97 -15.35
N PHE A 175 -3.37 -17.37 -16.05
CA PHE A 175 -3.22 -15.92 -16.05
C PHE A 175 -4.50 -15.24 -16.56
N PRO A 176 -4.94 -14.13 -15.94
CA PRO A 176 -6.14 -13.44 -16.36
C PRO A 176 -6.01 -13.00 -17.83
N THR A 177 -6.82 -13.59 -18.70
CA THR A 177 -6.77 -13.42 -20.16
C THR A 177 -7.56 -12.20 -20.65
N GLN A 178 -8.52 -11.71 -19.85
CA GLN A 178 -9.32 -10.54 -20.19
C GLN A 178 -8.86 -9.34 -19.36
N PHE A 179 -8.04 -8.50 -19.98
CA PHE A 179 -8.09 -7.08 -19.71
C PHE A 179 -9.24 -6.53 -20.55
N THR A 180 -10.43 -6.46 -19.95
CA THR A 180 -11.15 -5.21 -20.13
C THR A 180 -10.27 -4.23 -19.37
N GLU A 181 -9.38 -3.53 -20.07
CA GLU A 181 -9.26 -2.12 -19.73
C GLU A 181 -10.72 -1.70 -19.67
N GLU A 182 -11.25 -1.47 -18.47
CA GLU A 182 -12.33 -0.50 -18.39
C GLU A 182 -11.68 0.73 -19.02
N ASP A 183 -11.78 0.80 -20.36
CA ASP A 183 -11.71 2.01 -21.15
C ASP A 183 -12.48 2.95 -20.27
N GLY A 184 -11.76 3.83 -19.60
CA GLY A 184 -12.32 4.59 -18.50
C GLY A 184 -13.57 5.23 -19.06
N THR A 185 -14.74 4.68 -18.73
CA THR A 185 -15.99 5.39 -18.85
C THR A 185 -15.67 6.62 -18.07
N GLU A 186 -15.43 7.75 -18.76
CA GLU A 186 -14.74 8.93 -18.21
C GLU A 186 -15.21 9.08 -16.79
N SER A 187 -14.37 8.62 -15.84
CA SER A 187 -14.90 8.40 -14.50
C SER A 187 -15.24 9.78 -14.03
N GLU A 188 -16.54 10.04 -13.80
CA GLU A 188 -16.96 11.39 -13.49
C GLU A 188 -16.14 11.80 -12.27
N GLN A 189 -15.27 12.77 -12.48
CA GLN A 189 -14.39 13.30 -11.47
C GLN A 189 -14.92 14.67 -11.12
N ARG A 190 -15.01 14.93 -9.83
CA ARG A 190 -15.30 16.26 -9.34
C ARG A 190 -14.32 16.61 -8.26
N VAL A 191 -14.02 17.89 -8.20
CA VAL A 191 -13.15 18.46 -7.18
C VAL A 191 -14.04 19.22 -6.22
N LYS A 192 -13.98 18.85 -4.94
CA LYS A 192 -14.66 19.55 -3.86
C LYS A 192 -13.61 20.26 -3.02
N VAL A 193 -13.80 21.56 -2.79
CA VAL A 193 -12.94 22.37 -1.94
C VAL A 193 -13.76 22.84 -0.75
N GLU A 194 -13.31 22.55 0.47
CA GLU A 194 -14.02 22.93 1.69
C GLU A 194 -13.07 23.25 2.84
N GLU A 195 -13.54 24.10 3.77
CA GLU A 195 -12.83 24.34 5.03
C GLU A 195 -13.12 23.21 6.01
N VAL A 196 -12.07 22.54 6.49
CA VAL A 196 -12.19 21.44 7.44
C VAL A 196 -11.14 21.54 8.53
N GLU A 197 -11.47 21.00 9.69
CA GLU A 197 -10.52 20.79 10.79
C GLU A 197 -9.92 19.39 10.69
N LEU A 198 -8.59 19.34 10.63
CA LEU A 198 -7.82 18.10 10.58
C LEU A 198 -6.96 17.99 11.82
N ILE A 199 -6.94 16.81 12.43
CA ILE A 199 -6.01 16.48 13.51
C ILE A 199 -4.75 15.89 12.88
N LEU A 200 -3.61 16.51 13.13
CA LEU A 200 -2.32 16.04 12.69
C LEU A 200 -1.96 14.73 13.40
N LEU A 201 -1.85 13.65 12.63
CA LEU A 201 -1.37 12.35 13.10
C LEU A 201 0.15 12.22 12.91
N ARG A 202 0.65 12.65 11.74
CA ARG A 202 2.08 12.56 11.41
C ARG A 202 2.52 13.80 10.63
N ALA A 203 3.48 14.52 11.20
CA ALA A 203 4.14 15.64 10.53
C ALA A 203 5.27 15.13 9.61
N VAL A 204 5.42 15.76 8.45
CA VAL A 204 6.64 15.64 7.65
C VAL A 204 7.33 16.99 7.66
N LEU A 205 8.40 17.13 8.44
CA LEU A 205 9.13 18.38 8.63
C LEU A 205 10.03 18.68 7.41
N THR A 206 9.40 18.98 6.28
CA THR A 206 10.02 19.26 4.98
C THR A 206 9.37 20.46 4.32
N THR A 207 10.09 21.10 3.40
CA THR A 207 9.57 22.17 2.53
C THR A 207 8.96 21.63 1.23
N GLU A 208 9.06 20.32 0.98
CA GLU A 208 8.53 19.67 -0.23
C GLU A 208 7.00 19.52 -0.20
N THR A 209 6.31 20.04 -1.22
CA THR A 209 4.83 20.01 -1.35
C THR A 209 4.27 18.68 -1.86
N THR A 210 5.13 17.70 -2.16
CA THR A 210 4.75 16.38 -2.66
C THR A 210 4.64 15.35 -1.53
N LYS A 211 5.20 15.64 -0.36
CA LYS A 211 5.23 14.69 0.76
C LYS A 211 3.85 14.61 1.41
N ARG A 212 3.43 13.38 1.73
CA ARG A 212 2.15 13.10 2.37
C ARG A 212 2.26 13.26 3.88
N TRP A 213 1.42 14.11 4.42
CA TRP A 213 1.21 14.33 5.84
C TRP A 213 0.04 13.48 6.32
N GLY A 214 0.04 13.17 7.62
CA GLY A 214 -1.03 12.36 8.22
C GLY A 214 -2.07 13.14 8.97
N PHE A 215 -3.32 12.88 8.62
CA PHE A 215 -4.46 13.57 9.19
C PHE A 215 -5.54 12.58 9.62
N ARG A 216 -6.27 12.98 10.66
CA ARG A 216 -7.60 12.48 11.00
C ARG A 216 -8.59 13.60 10.79
N GLY A 217 -9.66 13.33 10.05
CA GLY A 217 -10.71 14.31 9.78
C GLY A 217 -12.08 13.64 9.63
N PRO A 218 -13.06 14.34 9.03
CA PRO A 218 -14.41 13.81 8.81
C PRO A 218 -14.44 12.52 7.98
N PHE A 219 -13.43 12.29 7.16
CA PHE A 219 -13.29 11.12 6.29
C PHE A 219 -12.49 9.97 6.93
N GLY A 220 -12.19 10.05 8.22
CA GLY A 220 -11.34 9.09 8.93
C GLY A 220 -9.86 9.47 8.87
N ASN A 221 -8.97 8.47 8.92
CA ASN A 221 -7.54 8.67 8.82
C ASN A 221 -7.14 8.65 7.33
N PHE A 222 -6.40 9.66 6.89
CA PHE A 222 -5.92 9.74 5.51
C PHE A 222 -4.60 10.50 5.42
N GLY A 223 -3.88 10.27 4.33
CA GLY A 223 -2.74 11.11 3.96
C GLY A 223 -3.16 12.23 3.03
N ALA A 224 -2.57 13.41 3.15
CA ALA A 224 -2.72 14.49 2.17
C ALA A 224 -1.41 15.25 1.98
N SER A 225 -1.16 15.74 0.77
CA SER A 225 -0.04 16.66 0.53
C SER A 225 -0.42 18.09 0.90
N ILE A 226 0.54 18.88 1.41
CA ILE A 226 0.32 20.31 1.69
C ILE A 226 0.95 21.11 0.54
N LYS A 227 0.13 21.85 -0.20
CA LYS A 227 0.57 22.75 -1.30
C LYS A 227 0.87 24.17 -0.83
N ASP A 228 0.59 24.47 0.43
CA ASP A 228 0.85 25.78 1.05
C ASP A 228 2.33 25.98 1.35
N GLN A 229 3.08 26.47 0.36
CA GLN A 229 4.51 26.73 0.50
C GLN A 229 4.80 27.72 1.65
N ALA A 230 3.97 28.76 1.81
CA ALA A 230 4.16 29.76 2.86
C ALA A 230 3.99 29.16 4.27
N PHE A 231 3.10 28.18 4.45
CA PHE A 231 3.02 27.41 5.68
C PHE A 231 4.27 26.55 5.89
N LEU A 232 4.71 25.79 4.87
CA LEU A 232 5.88 24.91 4.98
C LEU A 232 7.17 25.69 5.27
N ASP A 233 7.35 26.86 4.65
CA ASP A 233 8.51 27.72 4.89
C ASP A 233 8.50 28.29 6.32
N ARG A 234 7.35 28.76 6.82
CA ARG A 234 7.20 29.23 8.21
C ARG A 234 7.41 28.11 9.22
N LEU A 235 7.04 26.89 8.87
CA LEU A 235 7.32 25.72 9.69
C LEU A 235 8.82 25.43 9.74
N ALA A 236 9.47 25.34 8.58
CA ALA A 236 10.90 25.05 8.48
C ALA A 236 11.75 26.13 9.16
N SER A 237 11.32 27.40 9.10
CA SER A 237 12.00 28.52 9.75
C SER A 237 11.72 28.63 11.26
N GLY A 238 10.81 27.82 11.81
CA GLY A 238 10.36 27.92 13.21
C GLY A 238 9.45 29.11 13.53
N ALA A 239 8.98 29.86 12.53
CA ALA A 239 8.15 31.05 12.72
C ALA A 239 6.73 30.74 13.24
N LEU A 240 6.28 29.50 13.12
CA LEU A 240 4.95 29.07 13.59
C LEU A 240 4.80 29.07 15.12
N ASN A 241 5.89 29.06 15.90
CA ASN A 241 5.89 28.99 17.37
C ASN A 241 5.03 27.87 17.99
N VAL A 242 4.61 26.88 17.19
CA VAL A 242 3.83 25.71 17.61
C VAL A 242 4.63 24.47 17.21
N PRO A 243 5.06 23.62 18.17
CA PRO A 243 5.85 22.45 17.85
C PRO A 243 4.98 21.41 17.14
N MET A 244 5.26 21.11 15.87
CA MET A 244 4.48 20.16 15.05
C MET A 244 4.54 18.73 15.58
N ARG A 245 3.62 18.40 16.48
CA ARG A 245 3.44 17.09 17.11
C ARG A 245 2.06 16.54 16.83
N GLU A 246 1.90 15.23 17.03
CA GLU A 246 0.60 14.57 16.95
C GLU A 246 -0.44 15.28 17.84
N GLY A 247 -1.67 15.39 17.33
CA GLY A 247 -2.80 16.01 18.02
C GLY A 247 -3.05 17.49 17.70
N ILE A 248 -2.14 18.16 16.98
CA ILE A 248 -2.39 19.54 16.52
C ILE A 248 -3.62 19.60 15.64
N ILE A 249 -4.44 20.63 15.83
CA ILE A 249 -5.60 20.87 14.99
C ILE A 249 -5.23 21.91 13.94
N LEU A 250 -5.43 21.55 12.68
CA LEU A 250 -5.21 22.38 11.52
C LEU A 250 -6.55 22.71 10.90
N LYS A 251 -6.91 24.00 10.87
CA LYS A 251 -8.01 24.46 10.02
C LYS A 251 -7.45 24.70 8.63
N VAL A 252 -7.92 23.94 7.65
CA VAL A 252 -7.36 23.95 6.29
C VAL A 252 -8.43 24.13 5.24
N LEU A 253 -8.01 24.61 4.07
CA LEU A 253 -8.78 24.48 2.84
C LEU A 253 -8.38 23.16 2.17
N LEU A 254 -9.24 22.15 2.29
CA LEU A 254 -9.00 20.81 1.77
C LEU A 254 -9.65 20.67 0.39
N GLU A 255 -8.85 20.34 -0.60
CA GLU A 255 -9.30 19.85 -1.89
C GLU A 255 -9.43 18.33 -1.83
N THR A 256 -10.59 17.82 -2.21
CA THR A 256 -10.86 16.38 -2.35
C THR A 256 -11.26 16.10 -3.79
N THR A 257 -10.45 15.28 -4.46
CA THR A 257 -10.80 14.73 -5.76
C THR A 257 -11.65 13.49 -5.51
N GLU A 258 -12.89 13.52 -5.98
CA GLU A 258 -13.82 12.39 -5.89
C GLU A 258 -13.99 11.74 -7.25
N GLU A 259 -14.11 10.43 -7.26
CA GLU A 259 -14.37 9.62 -8.46
C GLU A 259 -15.69 8.87 -8.27
N ARG A 260 -16.58 8.95 -9.26
CA ARG A 260 -17.83 8.20 -9.25
C ARG A 260 -17.57 6.73 -9.58
N LYS A 261 -17.88 5.84 -8.63
CA LYS A 261 -17.82 4.38 -8.78
C LYS A 261 -19.10 3.76 -8.27
N ASP A 262 -19.75 2.92 -9.07
CA ASP A 262 -20.99 2.24 -8.72
C ASP A 262 -22.09 3.24 -8.29
N ASP A 263 -22.22 4.35 -9.01
CA ASP A 263 -23.11 5.48 -8.70
C ASP A 263 -22.86 6.20 -7.37
N VAL A 264 -21.75 5.93 -6.69
CA VAL A 264 -21.35 6.60 -5.44
C VAL A 264 -20.06 7.39 -5.65
N TRP A 265 -20.05 8.63 -5.16
CA TRP A 265 -18.83 9.45 -5.10
C TRP A 265 -17.91 8.93 -4.00
N LYS A 266 -16.71 8.49 -4.37
CA LYS A 266 -15.69 8.03 -3.42
C LYS A 266 -14.49 8.98 -3.47
N PRO A 267 -13.95 9.42 -2.31
CA PRO A 267 -12.74 10.22 -2.29
C PRO A 267 -11.57 9.41 -2.85
N LYS A 268 -10.91 9.98 -3.85
CA LYS A 268 -9.73 9.41 -4.52
C LYS A 268 -8.45 10.02 -4.00
N GLU A 269 -8.45 11.33 -3.76
CA GLU A 269 -7.27 12.06 -3.31
C GLU A 269 -7.66 13.25 -2.42
N HIS A 270 -6.77 13.57 -1.47
CA HIS A 270 -6.88 14.73 -0.60
C HIS A 270 -5.62 15.59 -0.71
N VAL A 271 -5.82 16.89 -0.86
CA VAL A 271 -4.75 17.89 -0.96
C VAL A 271 -5.09 19.09 -0.09
N VAL A 272 -4.22 19.43 0.85
CA VAL A 272 -4.32 20.65 1.65
C VAL A 272 -3.81 21.80 0.80
N GLN A 273 -4.72 22.61 0.25
CA GLN A 273 -4.35 23.78 -0.55
C GLN A 273 -3.72 24.87 0.32
N ARG A 274 -4.32 25.13 1.49
CA ARG A 274 -3.92 26.22 2.38
C ARG A 274 -4.17 25.86 3.84
N VAL A 275 -3.21 26.19 4.71
CA VAL A 275 -3.38 26.09 6.16
C VAL A 275 -3.84 27.46 6.68
N LEU A 276 -5.10 27.52 7.12
CA LEU A 276 -5.75 28.75 7.56
C LEU A 276 -5.39 29.06 9.03
N HIS A 277 -5.37 28.04 9.87
CA HIS A 277 -5.09 28.17 11.29
C HIS A 277 -4.44 26.91 11.87
N VAL A 278 -3.60 27.09 12.89
CA VAL A 278 -2.93 26.02 13.62
C VAL A 278 -3.22 26.22 15.10
N SER A 279 -3.87 25.23 15.72
CA SER A 279 -4.19 25.23 17.14
C SER A 279 -3.43 24.10 17.86
N PRO A 280 -2.94 24.34 19.08
CA PRO A 280 -2.38 23.27 19.90
C PRO A 280 -3.44 22.18 20.18
N PRO A 281 -3.01 20.95 20.51
CA PRO A 281 -3.94 19.89 20.90
C PRO A 281 -4.82 20.34 22.08
N PRO A 282 -6.08 19.86 22.15
CA PRO A 282 -6.95 20.17 23.28
C PRO A 282 -6.28 19.73 24.59
N TYR A 283 -6.22 20.63 25.56
CA TYR A 283 -5.63 20.34 26.87
C TYR A 283 -6.49 19.29 27.59
N GLN A 284 -5.94 18.09 27.80
CA GLN A 284 -6.56 17.11 28.67
C GLN A 284 -6.06 17.39 30.10
N PRO A 285 -6.90 17.90 31.02
CA PRO A 285 -6.47 18.08 32.40
C PRO A 285 -6.07 16.73 32.97
N SER A 286 -4.93 16.70 33.67
CA SER A 286 -4.41 15.49 34.33
C SER A 286 -5.53 14.84 35.16
N VAL A 287 -5.90 13.62 34.79
CA VAL A 287 -6.89 12.80 35.52
C VAL A 287 -6.24 12.10 36.71
N LEU A 288 -4.91 12.15 36.82
CA LEU A 288 -4.20 11.62 37.98
C LEU A 288 -4.24 12.65 39.11
N PRO A 289 -4.73 12.28 40.31
CA PRO A 289 -4.53 13.10 41.49
C PRO A 289 -3.03 13.30 41.70
N GLY A 290 -2.62 14.56 41.93
CA GLY A 290 -1.22 14.87 42.25
C GLY A 290 -0.74 14.11 43.50
N PRO A 291 0.58 13.90 43.61
CA PRO A 291 1.17 13.15 44.72
C PRO A 291 0.87 13.75 46.10
#